data_AF-X1EB44-F1
#
_entry.id   AF-X1EB44-F1
#
_cell.length_a   1.000
_cell.length_b   1.000
_cell.length_c   1.000
_cell.angle_alpha   90.00
_cell.angle_beta   90.00
_cell.angle_gamma   90.00
#
_symmetry.space_group_name_H-M   'P 1'
#
loop_
_entity.id
_entity.type
_entity.pdbx_description
1 polymer ?
#
loop_
_entity_poly.entity_id
_entity_poly.type
_entity_poly.pdbx_seq_one_letter_code
_entity_poly.pdbx_strand_id
1 'polypeptide(L)' 'MAEICNECGRSVKAGSGRFVNRIPDCNTQEERKEMGKPYPEGDFVCAECDGLGGEKNDGVKNRGKGV' A
#
# COMPACT_ATOMS: atom_id res chain seq x y z
N MET A 1 -11.67 -6.23 -7.70
CA MET A 1 -10.61 -5.23 -7.57
C MET A 1 -10.84 -4.44 -6.29
N ALA A 2 -9.93 -4.54 -5.33
CA ALA A 2 -9.94 -3.82 -4.07
C ALA A 2 -9.40 -2.40 -4.28
N GLU A 3 -10.25 -1.41 -4.03
CA GLU A 3 -9.90 0.01 -4.09
C GLU A 3 -9.13 0.46 -2.84
N ILE A 4 -7.99 -0.19 -2.62
CA ILE A 4 -7.10 -0.05 -1.46
C ILE A 4 -5.66 0.13 -1.97
N CYS A 5 -4.88 0.96 -1.29
CA CYS A 5 -3.46 1.11 -1.56
C CYS A 5 -2.65 -0.08 -1.01
N ASN A 6 -1.82 -0.72 -1.84
CA ASN A 6 -1.01 -1.88 -1.46
C ASN A 6 0.24 -1.56 -0.61
N GLU A 7 0.58 -0.27 -0.48
CA GLU A 7 1.68 0.23 0.37
C GLU A 7 1.22 0.66 1.77
N CYS A 8 0.03 1.27 1.89
CA CYS A 8 -0.43 1.86 3.16
C CYS A 8 -1.81 1.38 3.63
N GLY A 9 -2.50 0.52 2.88
CA GLY A 9 -3.78 -0.07 3.26
C GLY A 9 -4.96 0.91 3.30
N ARG A 10 -4.75 2.19 2.98
CA ARG A 10 -5.81 3.21 2.95
C ARG A 10 -6.69 3.05 1.73
N SER A 11 -7.98 3.37 1.88
CA SER A 11 -8.93 3.38 0.77
C SER A 11 -8.55 4.42 -0.28
N VAL A 12 -8.65 4.03 -1.55
CA VAL A 12 -8.52 4.89 -2.73
C VAL A 12 -9.82 4.98 -3.52
N LYS A 13 -10.97 4.64 -2.91
CA LYS A 13 -12.31 4.74 -3.52
C LYS A 13 -12.65 6.17 -3.92
N ALA A 14 -13.58 6.35 -4.85
CA ALA A 14 -14.14 7.67 -5.12
C ALA A 14 -14.70 8.27 -3.82
N GLY A 15 -14.39 9.55 -3.56
CA GLY A 15 -14.75 10.22 -2.30
C GLY A 15 -13.79 10.01 -1.12
N SER A 16 -12.78 9.14 -1.23
CA SER A 16 -11.77 8.93 -0.17
C SER A 16 -10.72 10.04 -0.03
N GLY A 17 -10.72 11.01 -0.96
CA GLY A 17 -9.65 11.99 -1.14
C GLY A 17 -8.37 11.43 -1.78
N ARG A 18 -8.30 10.12 -2.06
CA ARG A 18 -7.11 9.42 -2.63
C ARG A 18 -7.40 8.70 -3.94
N PHE A 19 -8.55 8.96 -4.54
CA PHE A 19 -8.93 8.38 -5.82
C PHE A 19 -8.11 8.96 -6.98
N VAL A 20 -7.85 10.27 -6.94
CA VAL A 20 -7.10 10.99 -7.97
C VAL A 20 -5.63 10.58 -7.89
N ASN A 21 -5.00 10.35 -9.05
CA ASN A 21 -3.60 9.92 -9.17
C ASN A 21 -3.27 8.63 -8.41
N ARG A 22 -4.26 7.73 -8.23
CA ARG A 22 -3.97 6.34 -7.85
C ARG A 22 -3.44 5.59 -9.07
N ILE A 23 -2.43 4.76 -8.88
CA ILE A 23 -1.83 3.94 -9.93
C ILE A 23 -2.31 2.50 -9.77
N PRO A 24 -2.91 1.87 -10.78
CA PRO A 24 -3.29 0.46 -10.68
C PRO A 24 -2.05 -0.43 -10.61
N ASP A 25 -2.06 -1.39 -9.69
CA ASP A 25 -1.06 -2.44 -9.58
C ASP A 25 -1.62 -3.71 -10.27
N CYS A 26 -1.00 -4.11 -11.38
CA CYS A 26 -1.45 -5.25 -12.19
C CYS A 26 -0.88 -6.60 -11.72
N ASN A 27 -0.14 -6.64 -10.62
CA ASN A 27 0.36 -7.90 -10.07
C ASN A 27 -0.80 -8.67 -9.41
N THR A 28 -0.69 -9.98 -9.38
CA THR A 28 -1.56 -10.81 -8.56
C THR A 28 -1.29 -10.58 -7.08
N GLN A 29 -2.25 -10.97 -6.23
CA GLN A 29 -2.06 -10.92 -4.79
C GLN A 29 -0.86 -11.77 -4.32
N GLU A 30 -0.56 -12.88 -5.01
CA GLU A 30 0.57 -13.75 -4.71
C GLU A 30 1.90 -13.06 -5.04
N GLU A 31 2.02 -12.49 -6.24
CA GLU A 31 3.21 -11.71 -6.64
C GLU A 31 3.44 -10.53 -5.69
N ARG A 32 2.39 -9.84 -5.24
CA ARG A 32 2.51 -8.76 -4.24
C ARG A 32 3.03 -9.26 -2.89
N LYS A 33 2.65 -10.47 -2.45
CA LYS A 33 3.21 -11.10 -1.25
C LYS A 33 4.69 -11.40 -1.44
N GLU A 34 5.08 -11.94 -2.59
CA GLU A 34 6.47 -12.25 -2.93
C GLU A 34 7.35 -10.98 -3.01
N MET A 35 6.79 -9.89 -3.51
CA MET A 35 7.42 -8.56 -3.52
C MET A 35 7.51 -7.92 -2.12
N GLY A 36 6.92 -8.52 -1.09
CA GLY A 36 6.91 -7.99 0.28
C GLY A 36 6.01 -6.77 0.46
N LYS A 37 4.96 -6.61 -0.36
CA LYS A 37 3.98 -5.54 -0.18
C LYS A 37 3.26 -5.69 1.16
N PRO A 38 3.14 -4.63 1.97
CA PRO A 38 2.52 -4.71 3.31
C PRO A 38 1.01 -4.96 3.26
N TYR A 39 0.32 -4.55 2.19
CA TYR A 39 -1.13 -4.76 1.99
C TYR A 39 -1.39 -5.42 0.63
N PRO A 40 -1.06 -6.71 0.47
CA PRO A 40 -1.13 -7.39 -0.82
C PRO A 40 -2.56 -7.54 -1.36
N GLU A 41 -3.59 -7.34 -0.54
CA GLU A 41 -4.97 -7.27 -1.03
C GLU A 41 -5.31 -5.99 -1.81
N GLY A 42 -4.50 -4.93 -1.70
CA GLY A 42 -4.73 -3.68 -2.43
C GLY A 42 -4.34 -3.79 -3.90
N ASP A 43 -5.16 -3.22 -4.80
CA ASP A 43 -4.91 -3.21 -6.25
C ASP A 43 -4.39 -1.87 -6.78
N PHE A 44 -4.00 -0.95 -5.89
CA PHE A 44 -3.55 0.39 -6.28
C PHE A 44 -2.36 0.87 -5.44
N VAL A 45 -1.64 1.87 -5.92
CA VAL A 45 -0.72 2.72 -5.15
C VAL A 45 -1.34 4.11 -5.09
N CYS A 46 -1.51 4.71 -3.90
CA CYS A 46 -2.03 6.07 -3.80
C CYS A 46 -0.92 7.09 -4.09
N ALA A 47 -1.30 8.32 -4.49
CA ALA A 47 -0.34 9.39 -4.80
C ALA A 47 0.67 9.67 -3.67
N GLU A 48 0.26 9.52 -2.40
CA GLU A 48 1.14 9.69 -1.24
C GLU A 48 2.24 8.61 -1.19
N CYS A 49 1.96 7.39 -1.66
CA CYS A 49 2.94 6.30 -1.68
C CYS A 49 3.73 6.24 -2.99
N ASP A 50 3.15 6.72 -4.09
CA ASP A 50 3.84 6.86 -5.38
C ASP A 50 4.96 7.91 -5.33
N GLY A 51 4.68 9.08 -4.76
CA GLY A 51 5.66 10.17 -4.63
C GLY A 51 6.77 9.91 -3.61
N LEU A 52 6.65 8.87 -2.78
CA LEU A 52 7.71 8.41 -1.88
C LEU A 52 8.62 7.45 -2.64
N GLY A 53 9.43 8.03 -3.53
CA GLY A 53 10.58 7.33 -4.09
C GLY A 53 11.54 6.89 -2.98
N GLY A 54 11.40 5.65 -2.52
CA GLY A 54 12.51 4.89 -1.95
C GLY A 54 12.95 5.18 -0.52
N GLU A 55 12.24 5.98 0.29
CA GLU A 55 12.45 5.95 1.74
C GLU A 55 11.55 4.87 2.36
N LYS A 56 11.96 3.61 2.17
CA LYS A 56 11.58 2.54 3.07
C LYS A 56 11.94 3.05 4.46
N ASN A 57 10.93 3.36 5.27
CA ASN A 57 11.14 3.46 6.71
C ASN A 57 11.39 2.03 7.19
N ASP A 58 12.61 1.54 6.96
CA ASP A 58 13.18 0.36 7.58
C ASP A 58 13.17 0.58 9.10
N GLY A 59 12.03 0.34 9.76
CA GLY A 59 12.01 0.26 11.22
C GLY A 59 10.89 0.97 11.97
N VAL A 60 9.63 0.62 11.70
CA VAL A 60 8.63 0.57 12.79
C VAL A 60 8.06 -0.83 12.97
N LYS A 61 8.94 -1.84 13.06
CA LYS A 61 8.61 -3.15 13.66
C LYS A 61 8.85 -3.18 15.17
N ASN A 62 8.76 -2.05 15.88
CA ASN A 62 8.87 -2.04 17.34
C ASN A 62 7.70 -1.32 18.00
N ARG A 63 6.54 -1.99 18.04
CA ARG A 63 5.72 -2.01 19.24
C ARG A 63 5.72 -3.43 19.76
N GLY A 64 6.77 -3.73 20.51
CA GLY A 64 6.88 -4.97 21.27
C GLY A 64 5.60 -5.25 22.02
N LYS A 65 5.06 -6.44 21.81
CA LYS A 65 4.44 -7.19 22.91
C LYS A 65 5.53 -7.35 23.97
N GLY A 66 5.37 -6.68 25.10
CA GLY A 66 6.29 -6.76 26.22
C GLY A 66 5.54 -6.53 27.52
N VAL A 67 5.21 -7.66 28.16
CA VAL A 67 4.58 -7.88 29.48
C VAL A 67 3.08 -7.61 29.55
#